data_AF-A0AAV4NLG4-F1
#
_entry.id   AF-A0AAV4NLG4-F1
#
_cell.length_a   1.000
_cell.length_b   1.000
_cell.length_c   1.000
_cell.angle_alpha   90.00
_cell.angle_beta   90.00
_cell.angle_gamma   90.00
#
_symmetry.space_group_name_H-M   'P 1'
#
loop_
_entity.id
_entity.type
_entity.pdbx_description
1 polymer ?
#
loop_
_entity_poly.entity_id
_entity_poly.type
_entity_poly.pdbx_seq_one_letter_code
_entity_poly.pdbx_strand_id
1 'polypeptide(L)'
;MFRRIPSRRAVLKAILVVDLLLLPFLFLLFSRWSTPPTFIAEHPYFLYDLDLKEPRSSGQRCVLPKLHPFDPSIWHYFSPPKDIVCKTRQLDLTFVSEEGVLTFDGTQLERSGYEVGRNLHCHWYTVLRAGDNQDDDDKVVYRSEAVLPSNGTFLPHDQEVFQVKCHNFAGITVYERLHARVRNITKPDGAKDSLKNPVNVLIFGLDSLSRLAFIRLLPRTYKYLTEDLQMTVFRGMNKVGDNTYPNLIALLTGRKAYGVVFQTTTWATMIGLSCGRTIPKQATTPCGPRTSPSTDCSTTSPRASVVPLQTTT
;
A
#
# COMPACT_ATOMS: atom_id res chain seq x y z
N MET A 1 -39.83 -1.86 -60.85
CA MET A 1 -39.29 -0.81 -59.96
C MET A 1 -37.79 -0.67 -60.26
N PHE A 2 -37.40 0.19 -61.21
CA PHE A 2 -36.01 0.30 -61.66
C PHE A 2 -35.22 1.24 -60.74
N ARG A 3 -34.27 0.67 -59.99
CA ARG A 3 -33.33 1.41 -59.13
C ARG A 3 -32.37 2.19 -60.05
N ARG A 4 -32.46 3.52 -60.09
CA ARG A 4 -31.52 4.39 -60.83
C ARG A 4 -30.11 4.17 -60.28
N ILE A 5 -29.23 3.62 -61.11
CA ILE A 5 -27.80 3.51 -60.80
C ILE A 5 -27.22 4.94 -60.86
N PRO A 6 -26.58 5.44 -59.78
CA PRO A 6 -26.00 6.79 -59.79
C PRO A 6 -24.88 6.89 -60.82
N SER A 7 -24.82 8.01 -61.54
CA SER A 7 -23.78 8.21 -62.56
C SER A 7 -22.38 8.18 -61.93
N ARG A 8 -21.36 7.69 -62.67
CA ARG A 8 -19.96 7.70 -62.22
C ARG A 8 -19.51 9.07 -61.67
N ARG A 9 -20.04 10.17 -62.24
CA ARG A 9 -19.76 11.53 -61.76
C ARG A 9 -20.37 11.82 -60.38
N ALA A 10 -21.56 11.27 -60.09
CA ALA A 10 -22.19 11.41 -58.77
C ALA A 10 -21.43 10.65 -57.69
N VAL A 11 -20.94 9.44 -58.01
CA VAL A 11 -20.10 8.64 -57.10
C VAL A 11 -18.75 9.33 -56.85
N LEU A 12 -18.09 9.84 -57.89
CA LEU A 12 -16.80 10.55 -57.74
C LEU A 12 -16.94 11.83 -56.92
N LYS A 13 -18.02 12.59 -57.12
CA LYS A 13 -18.33 13.78 -56.29
C LYS A 13 -18.60 13.41 -54.84
N ALA A 14 -19.30 12.30 -54.58
CA ALA A 14 -19.56 11.82 -53.23
C ALA A 14 -18.26 11.41 -52.51
N ILE A 15 -17.34 10.69 -53.19
CA ILE A 15 -16.02 10.34 -52.64
C ILE A 15 -15.21 11.60 -52.32
N LEU A 16 -15.14 12.56 -53.25
CA LEU A 16 -14.45 13.83 -53.03
C LEU A 16 -15.00 14.59 -51.82
N VAL A 17 -16.32 14.66 -51.67
CA VAL A 17 -16.95 15.32 -50.50
C VAL A 17 -16.66 14.57 -49.20
N VAL A 18 -16.66 13.24 -49.22
CA VAL A 18 -16.31 12.40 -48.06
C VAL A 18 -14.85 12.62 -47.66
N ASP A 19 -13.91 12.58 -48.61
CA ASP A 19 -12.48 12.79 -48.34
C ASP A 19 -12.19 14.20 -47.81
N LEU A 20 -12.88 15.21 -48.35
CA LEU A 20 -12.75 16.62 -47.92
C LEU A 20 -13.26 16.85 -46.49
N LEU A 21 -14.11 15.97 -45.97
CA LEU A 21 -14.58 15.99 -44.58
C LEU A 21 -13.76 15.06 -43.67
N LEU A 22 -13.34 13.89 -44.16
CA LEU A 22 -12.59 12.89 -43.39
C LEU A 22 -11.15 13.32 -43.10
N LEU A 23 -10.44 13.87 -44.08
CA LEU A 23 -9.05 14.30 -43.92
C LEU A 23 -8.87 15.38 -42.84
N PRO A 24 -9.64 16.48 -42.80
CA PRO A 24 -9.52 17.46 -41.72
C PRO A 24 -9.96 16.88 -40.38
N PHE A 25 -10.95 15.99 -40.36
CA PHE A 25 -11.37 15.33 -39.12
C PHE A 25 -10.27 14.42 -38.55
N LEU A 26 -9.64 13.60 -39.39
CA LEU A 26 -8.50 12.76 -39.02
C LEU A 26 -7.29 13.61 -38.62
N PHE A 27 -7.03 14.72 -39.31
CA PHE A 27 -5.99 15.67 -38.94
C PHE A 27 -6.26 16.32 -37.58
N LEU A 28 -7.50 16.71 -37.28
CA LEU A 28 -7.88 17.25 -35.97
C LEU A 28 -7.75 16.20 -34.87
N LEU A 29 -8.14 14.95 -35.12
CA LEU A 29 -7.96 13.85 -34.18
C LEU A 29 -6.47 13.57 -33.93
N PHE A 30 -5.66 13.53 -34.99
CA PHE A 30 -4.22 13.30 -34.89
C PHE A 30 -3.49 14.47 -34.21
N SER A 31 -3.89 15.70 -34.53
CA SER A 31 -3.38 16.92 -33.89
C SER A 31 -3.72 16.93 -32.40
N ARG A 32 -4.96 16.59 -32.04
CA ARG A 32 -5.38 16.44 -30.64
C ARG A 32 -4.63 15.31 -29.91
N TRP A 33 -4.28 14.23 -30.61
CA TRP A 33 -3.47 13.14 -30.04
C TRP A 33 -2.01 13.57 -29.82
N SER A 34 -1.47 14.34 -30.77
CA SER A 34 -0.06 14.75 -30.76
C SER A 34 0.22 15.99 -29.92
N THR A 35 -0.82 16.63 -29.36
CA THR A 35 -0.68 17.82 -28.51
C THR A 35 -0.84 17.46 -27.04
N PRO A 36 0.10 17.86 -26.16
CA PRO A 36 -0.03 17.60 -24.75
C PRO A 36 -1.21 18.41 -24.17
N PRO A 37 -2.01 17.82 -23.28
CA PRO A 37 -2.94 18.56 -22.45
C PRO A 37 -2.25 19.73 -21.73
N THR A 38 -2.95 20.84 -21.52
CA THR A 38 -2.41 22.06 -20.89
C THR A 38 -1.73 21.79 -19.55
N PHE A 39 -2.37 21.01 -18.68
CA PHE A 39 -1.83 20.65 -17.37
C PHE A 39 -0.54 19.81 -17.45
N ILE A 40 -0.31 19.09 -18.54
CA ILE A 40 0.95 18.37 -18.80
C ILE A 40 2.00 19.35 -19.30
N ALA A 41 1.65 20.22 -20.26
CA ALA A 41 2.57 21.20 -20.83
C ALA A 41 3.09 22.21 -19.79
N GLU A 42 2.25 22.58 -18.82
CA GLU A 42 2.59 23.50 -17.72
C GLU A 42 3.34 22.82 -16.57
N HIS A 43 3.52 21.49 -16.61
CA HIS A 43 4.14 20.76 -15.51
C HIS A 43 5.64 21.11 -15.39
N PRO A 44 6.19 21.33 -14.18
CA PRO A 44 7.59 21.73 -13.98
C PRO A 44 8.62 20.74 -14.52
N TYR A 45 8.23 19.48 -14.66
CA TYR A 45 9.05 18.40 -15.23
C TYR A 45 8.62 17.99 -16.65
N PHE A 46 7.89 18.84 -17.38
CA PHE A 46 7.56 18.57 -18.78
C PHE A 46 8.81 18.61 -19.68
N LEU A 47 9.76 19.51 -19.41
CA LEU A 47 11.05 19.61 -20.11
C LEU A 47 12.14 18.79 -19.38
N TYR A 48 11.85 17.54 -19.03
CA TYR A 48 12.79 16.70 -18.29
C TYR A 48 13.94 16.24 -19.19
N ASP A 49 15.12 16.82 -19.00
CA ASP A 49 16.33 16.44 -19.75
C ASP A 49 16.82 15.04 -19.32
N LEU A 50 16.57 14.04 -20.18
CA LEU A 50 16.98 12.65 -19.96
C LEU A 50 18.48 12.41 -20.02
N ASP A 51 19.26 13.26 -20.68
CA ASP A 51 20.71 13.09 -20.77
C ASP A 51 21.38 13.64 -19.53
N LEU A 52 20.90 14.78 -19.03
CA LEU A 52 21.39 15.40 -17.81
C LEU A 52 20.88 14.68 -16.54
N LYS A 53 19.59 14.31 -16.50
CA LYS A 53 18.97 13.75 -15.29
C LYS A 53 19.10 12.24 -15.18
N GLU A 54 19.36 11.52 -16.27
CA GLU A 54 19.54 10.06 -16.31
C GLU A 54 20.85 9.71 -17.07
N PRO A 55 22.02 10.13 -16.56
CA PRO A 55 23.29 9.92 -17.24
C PRO A 55 23.64 8.43 -17.34
N ARG A 56 24.22 8.01 -18.47
CA ARG A 56 24.70 6.64 -18.68
C ARG A 56 26.19 6.54 -18.36
N SER A 57 26.58 5.47 -17.67
CA SER A 57 27.99 5.10 -17.55
C SER A 57 28.42 4.27 -18.76
N SER A 58 29.53 4.63 -19.39
CA SER A 58 30.09 3.99 -20.59
C SER A 58 30.50 2.52 -20.39
N GLY A 59 30.65 2.08 -19.13
CA GLY A 59 31.00 0.70 -18.77
C GLY A 59 29.81 -0.17 -18.31
N GLN A 60 28.58 0.35 -18.36
CA GLN A 60 27.43 -0.33 -17.78
C GLN A 60 26.97 -1.50 -18.67
N ARG A 61 27.04 -2.74 -18.16
CA ARG A 61 26.58 -3.94 -18.88
C ARG A 61 25.06 -4.03 -19.01
N CYS A 62 24.33 -3.61 -17.97
CA CYS A 62 22.86 -3.59 -17.98
C CYS A 62 22.38 -2.18 -18.29
N VAL A 63 21.97 -1.95 -19.54
CA VAL A 63 21.45 -0.65 -19.98
C VAL A 63 19.95 -0.60 -19.77
N LEU A 64 19.51 0.16 -18.77
CA LEU A 64 18.08 0.37 -18.52
C LEU A 64 17.50 1.40 -19.51
N PRO A 65 16.22 1.25 -19.87
CA PRO A 65 15.53 2.25 -20.69
C PRO A 65 15.45 3.58 -19.93
N LYS A 66 15.72 4.68 -20.65
CA LYS A 66 15.49 6.04 -20.15
C LYS A 66 14.09 6.45 -20.58
N LEU A 67 13.21 6.64 -19.62
CA LEU A 67 11.80 6.93 -19.86
C LEU A 67 11.49 8.36 -19.43
N HIS A 68 10.95 9.16 -20.34
CA HIS A 68 10.50 10.51 -20.03
C HIS A 68 9.26 10.45 -19.12
N PRO A 69 9.17 11.21 -18.01
CA PRO A 69 8.00 11.17 -17.13
C PRO A 69 6.68 11.48 -17.85
N PHE A 70 6.73 12.33 -18.88
CA PHE A 70 5.61 12.75 -19.73
C PHE A 70 5.73 12.26 -21.17
N ASP A 71 6.23 11.04 -21.38
CA ASP A 71 6.21 10.42 -22.71
C ASP A 71 4.80 10.47 -23.34
N PRO A 72 4.63 10.81 -24.64
CA PRO A 72 3.30 10.95 -25.25
C PRO A 72 2.38 9.74 -25.10
N SER A 73 2.93 8.54 -24.96
CA SER A 73 2.16 7.30 -24.76
C SER A 73 1.27 7.30 -23.52
N ILE A 74 1.56 8.14 -22.51
CA ILE A 74 0.82 8.16 -21.24
C ILE A 74 -0.21 9.27 -21.13
N TRP A 75 -0.24 10.23 -22.06
CA TRP A 75 -1.06 11.45 -21.92
C TRP A 75 -2.56 11.16 -21.78
N HIS A 76 -3.07 10.11 -22.43
CA HIS A 76 -4.49 9.71 -22.35
C HIS A 76 -4.87 9.00 -21.05
N TYR A 77 -3.88 8.44 -20.35
CA TYR A 77 -4.10 7.76 -19.07
C TYR A 77 -3.88 8.69 -17.88
N PHE A 78 -3.34 9.88 -18.13
CA PHE A 78 -3.02 10.84 -17.09
C PHE A 78 -4.13 11.88 -16.98
N SER A 79 -4.56 12.14 -15.76
CA SER A 79 -5.55 13.17 -15.43
C SER A 79 -5.12 13.86 -14.14
N PRO A 80 -5.33 15.18 -14.03
CA PRO A 80 -4.99 15.88 -12.81
C PRO A 80 -5.78 15.30 -11.63
N PRO A 81 -5.13 15.00 -10.49
CA PRO A 81 -5.85 14.55 -9.31
C PRO A 81 -6.77 15.68 -8.82
N LYS A 82 -7.91 15.31 -8.24
CA LYS A 82 -8.78 16.28 -7.56
C LYS A 82 -8.15 16.67 -6.24
N ASP A 83 -8.28 17.94 -5.89
CA ASP A 83 -7.81 18.43 -4.59
C ASP A 83 -8.49 17.70 -3.43
N ILE A 84 -7.68 17.33 -2.44
CA ILE A 84 -8.17 16.76 -1.19
C ILE A 84 -8.69 17.90 -0.34
N VAL A 85 -10.02 18.08 -0.34
CA VAL A 85 -10.69 19.06 0.53
C VAL A 85 -11.09 18.37 1.83
N CYS A 86 -10.27 18.51 2.86
CA CYS A 86 -10.58 18.03 4.21
C CYS A 86 -11.73 18.85 4.81
N LYS A 87 -12.93 18.25 4.90
CA LYS A 87 -14.08 18.86 5.58
C LYS A 87 -14.22 18.26 6.97
N THR A 88 -14.12 19.08 8.01
CA THR A 88 -14.43 18.65 9.38
C THR A 88 -15.93 18.53 9.53
N ARG A 89 -16.46 17.31 9.35
CA ARG A 89 -17.91 17.03 9.46
C ARG A 89 -18.37 16.80 10.90
N GLN A 90 -17.44 16.50 11.81
CA GLN A 90 -17.71 16.13 13.18
C GLN A 90 -16.57 16.59 14.10
N LEU A 91 -16.92 16.98 15.32
CA LEU A 91 -15.94 17.32 16.35
C LEU A 91 -15.19 16.08 16.83
N ASP A 92 -13.92 16.26 17.14
CA ASP A 92 -13.04 15.21 17.63
C ASP A 92 -13.18 15.11 19.15
N LEU A 93 -14.21 14.39 19.62
CA LEU A 93 -14.52 14.32 21.06
C LEU A 93 -13.49 13.55 21.89
N THR A 94 -12.72 12.67 21.26
CA THR A 94 -11.71 11.83 21.92
C THR A 94 -10.40 11.86 21.17
N PHE A 95 -9.31 11.60 21.88
CA PHE A 95 -7.95 11.46 21.34
C PHE A 95 -7.14 10.47 22.19
N VAL A 96 -5.99 10.04 21.67
CA VAL A 96 -5.01 9.24 22.39
C VAL A 96 -3.84 10.13 22.76
N SER A 97 -3.53 10.24 24.06
CA SER A 97 -2.40 11.03 24.56
C SER A 97 -1.06 10.38 24.20
N GLU A 98 0.03 11.14 24.37
CA GLU A 98 1.39 10.63 24.14
C GLU A 98 1.76 9.48 25.09
N GLU A 99 1.17 9.46 26.28
CA GLU A 99 1.30 8.38 27.28
C GLU A 99 0.45 7.15 26.94
N GLY A 100 -0.31 7.19 25.84
CA GLY A 100 -1.18 6.10 25.40
C GLY A 100 -2.52 6.02 26.14
N VAL A 101 -2.98 7.12 26.72
CA VAL A 101 -4.30 7.22 27.37
C VAL A 101 -5.35 7.65 26.35
N LEU A 102 -6.39 6.84 26.18
CA LEU A 102 -7.59 7.23 25.44
C LEU A 102 -8.45 8.12 26.35
N THR A 103 -8.66 9.37 25.96
CA THR A 103 -9.40 10.34 26.76
C THR A 103 -10.22 11.29 25.90
N PHE A 104 -11.02 12.14 26.55
CA PHE A 104 -11.85 13.13 25.92
C PHE A 104 -11.13 14.47 25.73
N ASP A 105 -11.41 15.13 24.61
CA ASP A 105 -11.06 16.53 24.43
C ASP A 105 -12.14 17.41 25.09
N GLY A 106 -11.79 18.01 26.23
CA GLY A 106 -12.71 18.86 26.99
C GLY A 106 -13.24 20.06 26.22
N THR A 107 -12.43 20.67 25.35
CA THR A 107 -12.84 21.82 24.54
C THR A 107 -13.85 21.40 23.48
N GLN A 108 -13.66 20.22 22.88
CA GLN A 108 -14.56 19.70 21.86
C GLN A 108 -15.85 19.14 22.49
N LEU A 109 -15.78 18.57 23.69
CA LEU A 109 -16.97 18.20 24.47
C LEU A 109 -17.83 19.41 24.82
N GLU A 110 -17.23 20.49 25.34
CA GLU A 110 -17.96 21.71 25.68
C GLU A 110 -18.66 22.30 24.44
N ARG A 111 -17.95 22.38 23.30
CA ARG A 111 -18.52 22.81 22.02
C ARG A 111 -19.67 21.93 21.53
N SER A 112 -19.65 20.65 21.87
CA SER A 112 -20.70 19.71 21.48
C SER A 112 -21.95 19.77 22.37
N GLY A 113 -21.85 20.33 23.57
CA GLY A 113 -22.93 20.33 24.58
C GLY A 113 -23.16 18.97 25.27
N TYR A 114 -22.22 18.04 25.11
CA TYR A 114 -22.28 16.72 25.75
C TYR A 114 -21.47 16.68 27.06
N GLU A 115 -22.03 16.00 28.05
CA GLU A 115 -21.49 15.71 29.37
C GLU A 115 -21.36 14.18 29.54
N VAL A 116 -20.12 13.72 29.65
CA VAL A 116 -19.79 12.28 29.81
C VAL A 116 -20.45 11.73 31.07
N GLY A 117 -21.14 10.60 30.94
CA GLY A 117 -21.85 9.92 32.03
C GLY A 117 -23.24 10.47 32.33
N ARG A 118 -23.62 11.63 31.78
CA ARG A 118 -24.96 12.21 31.94
C ARG A 118 -25.80 12.07 30.68
N ASN A 119 -25.37 12.70 29.58
CA ASN A 119 -26.08 12.67 28.31
C ASN A 119 -25.21 12.12 27.17
N LEU A 120 -23.99 11.67 27.49
CA LEU A 120 -23.06 11.01 26.58
C LEU A 120 -22.45 9.77 27.24
N HIS A 121 -22.72 8.61 26.69
CA HIS A 121 -22.20 7.33 27.14
C HIS A 121 -21.31 6.75 26.05
N CYS A 122 -20.01 6.62 26.35
CA CYS A 122 -19.02 6.19 25.39
C CYS A 122 -18.46 4.82 25.76
N HIS A 123 -18.28 4.01 24.73
CA HIS A 123 -17.66 2.71 24.81
C HIS A 123 -16.55 2.63 23.78
N TRP A 124 -15.56 1.80 24.07
CA TRP A 124 -14.46 1.55 23.16
C TRP A 124 -14.18 0.05 23.06
N TYR A 125 -13.56 -0.34 21.96
CA TYR A 125 -13.12 -1.70 21.72
C TYR A 125 -11.90 -1.71 20.82
N THR A 126 -11.10 -2.77 20.96
CA THR A 126 -9.94 -3.01 20.08
C THR A 126 -10.42 -3.58 18.75
N VAL A 127 -9.88 -3.04 17.66
CA VAL A 127 -10.14 -3.53 16.31
C VAL A 127 -8.97 -4.39 15.86
N LEU A 128 -9.26 -5.64 15.55
CA LEU A 128 -8.29 -6.60 15.03
C LEU A 128 -8.63 -6.95 13.59
N ARG A 129 -7.63 -7.29 12.77
CA ARG A 129 -7.89 -8.01 11.52
C ARG A 129 -8.39 -9.41 11.85
N ALA A 130 -9.38 -9.91 11.12
CA ALA A 130 -9.83 -11.28 11.26
C ALA A 130 -8.76 -12.20 10.66
N GLY A 131 -8.18 -13.09 11.46
CA GLY A 131 -7.31 -14.16 10.93
C GLY A 131 -5.93 -14.21 11.56
N ASP A 132 -5.80 -15.00 12.64
CA ASP A 132 -4.51 -15.61 12.99
C ASP A 132 -4.18 -16.78 12.04
N ASN A 133 -5.18 -17.34 11.33
CA ASN A 133 -5.07 -18.62 10.61
C ASN A 133 -5.72 -18.65 9.20
N GLN A 134 -6.16 -17.51 8.66
CA GLN A 134 -6.70 -17.39 7.30
C GLN A 134 -6.31 -16.03 6.74
N ASP A 135 -5.80 -16.00 5.49
CA ASP A 135 -5.61 -14.77 4.72
C ASP A 135 -6.99 -14.13 4.51
N ASP A 136 -7.37 -13.21 5.39
CA ASP A 136 -8.61 -12.46 5.28
C ASP A 136 -8.29 -10.96 5.41
N ASP A 137 -8.09 -10.33 4.25
CA ASP A 137 -7.80 -8.91 4.14
C ASP A 137 -9.05 -8.02 4.33
N ASP A 138 -10.24 -8.60 4.32
CA ASP A 138 -11.51 -7.88 4.22
C ASP A 138 -12.37 -7.92 5.48
N LYS A 139 -11.90 -8.57 6.55
CA LYS A 139 -12.66 -8.72 7.79
C LYS A 139 -11.93 -8.17 9.01
N VAL A 140 -12.71 -7.58 9.91
CA VAL A 140 -12.26 -7.09 11.21
C VAL A 140 -13.05 -7.76 12.32
N VAL A 141 -12.38 -8.00 13.44
CA VAL A 141 -12.96 -8.52 14.67
C VAL A 141 -12.85 -7.45 15.75
N TYR A 142 -13.95 -7.21 16.43
CA TYR A 142 -14.00 -6.31 17.57
C TYR A 142 -13.88 -7.12 18.86
N ARG A 143 -12.93 -6.76 19.72
CA ARG A 143 -12.83 -7.34 21.06
C ARG A 143 -13.98 -6.85 21.94
N SER A 144 -14.05 -7.41 23.15
CA SER A 144 -15.02 -7.02 24.18
C SER A 144 -15.06 -5.51 24.37
N GLU A 145 -16.29 -5.00 24.38
CA GLU A 145 -16.61 -3.61 24.63
C GLU A 145 -16.26 -3.23 26.07
N ALA A 146 -15.66 -2.05 26.24
CA ALA A 146 -15.35 -1.46 27.53
C ALA A 146 -15.89 -0.03 27.60
N VAL A 147 -16.38 0.38 28.77
CA VAL A 147 -16.81 1.77 29.00
C VAL A 147 -15.57 2.68 28.98
N LEU A 148 -15.69 3.85 28.34
CA LEU A 148 -14.69 4.90 28.40
C LEU A 148 -15.04 5.85 29.56
N PRO A 149 -14.31 5.81 30.69
CA PRO A 149 -14.61 6.67 31.83
C PRO A 149 -14.21 8.13 31.53
N SER A 150 -14.78 9.07 32.30
CA SER A 150 -14.55 10.52 32.10
C SER A 150 -13.10 10.97 32.29
N ASN A 151 -12.32 10.25 33.10
CA ASN A 151 -10.89 10.48 33.30
C ASN A 151 -10.01 9.77 32.25
N GLY A 152 -10.60 9.07 31.28
CA GLY A 152 -9.89 8.30 30.27
C GLY A 152 -9.37 6.95 30.78
N THR A 153 -8.78 6.17 29.87
CA THR A 153 -8.29 4.82 30.15
C THR A 153 -6.98 4.52 29.43
N PHE A 154 -6.12 3.70 30.04
CA PHE A 154 -4.90 3.23 29.41
C PHE A 154 -5.23 2.18 28.35
N LEU A 155 -4.72 2.39 27.14
CA LEU A 155 -4.89 1.44 26.05
C LEU A 155 -3.85 0.30 26.13
N PRO A 156 -4.24 -0.96 25.89
CA PRO A 156 -3.34 -2.11 25.89
C PRO A 156 -2.08 -1.87 25.04
N HIS A 157 -0.89 -2.18 25.55
CA HIS A 157 0.40 -1.91 24.88
C HIS A 157 0.64 -2.77 23.62
N ASP A 158 -0.04 -3.89 23.51
CA ASP A 158 0.05 -4.86 22.42
C ASP A 158 -0.93 -4.58 21.27
N GLN A 159 -1.75 -3.52 21.39
CA GLN A 159 -2.81 -3.17 20.44
C GLN A 159 -2.57 -1.78 19.84
N GLU A 160 -3.03 -1.60 18.60
CA GLU A 160 -2.73 -0.42 17.76
C GLU A 160 -3.97 0.37 17.35
N VAL A 161 -5.08 -0.32 17.10
CA VAL A 161 -6.30 0.28 16.54
C VAL A 161 -7.46 0.09 17.50
N PHE A 162 -8.13 1.19 17.80
CA PHE A 162 -9.23 1.26 18.75
C PHE A 162 -10.37 2.04 18.14
N GLN A 163 -11.60 1.64 18.43
CA GLN A 163 -12.78 2.38 18.02
C GLN A 163 -13.52 2.87 19.24
N VAL A 164 -13.96 4.12 19.20
CA VAL A 164 -14.85 4.72 20.20
C VAL A 164 -16.22 4.93 19.57
N LYS A 165 -17.27 4.52 20.27
CA LYS A 165 -18.65 4.82 19.95
C LYS A 165 -19.30 5.49 21.15
N CYS A 166 -19.98 6.61 20.92
CA CYS A 166 -20.75 7.28 21.95
C CYS A 166 -22.21 7.43 21.57
N HIS A 167 -23.05 7.19 22.55
CA HIS A 167 -24.50 7.28 22.47
C HIS A 167 -25.00 8.41 23.36
N ASN A 168 -26.05 9.10 22.92
CA ASN A 168 -26.72 10.07 23.79
C ASN A 168 -27.66 9.37 24.80
N PHE A 169 -28.35 10.14 25.64
CA PHE A 169 -29.33 9.63 26.61
C PHE A 169 -30.47 8.81 25.98
N ALA A 170 -30.75 9.00 24.69
CA ALA A 170 -31.76 8.25 23.93
C ALA A 170 -31.19 7.01 23.24
N GLY A 171 -29.91 6.67 23.46
CA GLY A 171 -29.23 5.54 22.83
C GLY A 171 -28.77 5.77 21.38
N ILE A 172 -28.95 6.97 20.84
CA ILE A 172 -28.57 7.31 19.46
C ILE A 172 -27.05 7.51 19.37
N THR A 173 -26.40 6.86 18.42
CA THR A 173 -24.96 7.07 18.14
C THR A 173 -24.73 8.49 17.63
N VAL A 174 -24.01 9.29 18.42
CA VAL A 174 -23.68 10.69 18.11
C VAL A 174 -22.20 10.89 17.80
N TYR A 175 -21.37 9.89 18.14
CA TYR A 175 -19.94 9.90 17.87
C TYR A 175 -19.41 8.50 17.57
N GLU A 176 -18.60 8.40 16.52
CA GLU A 176 -17.90 7.19 16.14
C GLU A 176 -16.54 7.57 15.56
N ARG A 177 -15.46 7.02 16.14
CA ARG A 177 -14.10 7.32 15.69
C ARG A 177 -13.17 6.14 15.84
N LEU A 178 -12.32 5.94 14.82
CA LEU A 178 -11.16 5.08 14.89
C LEU A 178 -9.93 5.89 15.33
N HIS A 179 -9.19 5.33 16.27
CA HIS A 179 -7.92 5.82 16.77
C HIS A 179 -6.84 4.79 16.43
N ALA A 180 -5.69 5.28 15.98
CA ALA A 180 -4.50 4.47 15.77
C ALA A 180 -3.37 5.03 16.64
N ARG A 181 -2.64 4.15 17.34
CA ARG A 181 -1.48 4.51 18.17
C ARG A 181 -0.22 3.85 17.63
N VAL A 182 0.87 4.61 17.59
CA VAL A 182 2.20 4.05 17.36
C VAL A 182 2.65 3.31 18.62
N ARG A 183 3.02 2.03 18.49
CA ARG A 183 3.53 1.27 19.63
C ARG A 183 4.93 1.73 20.00
N ASN A 184 5.12 2.00 21.28
CA ASN A 184 6.46 2.11 21.85
C ASN A 184 7.06 0.71 21.93
N ILE A 185 7.94 0.39 20.97
CA ILE A 185 8.74 -0.82 21.03
C ILE A 185 9.88 -0.54 22.02
N THR A 186 9.87 -1.20 23.17
CA THR A 186 10.99 -1.13 24.11
C THR A 186 12.25 -1.62 23.40
N LYS A 187 13.37 -0.90 23.57
CA LYS A 187 14.67 -1.38 23.09
C LYS A 187 14.86 -2.80 23.67
N PRO A 188 15.28 -3.78 22.86
CA PRO A 188 15.59 -5.10 23.40
C PRO A 188 16.66 -4.95 24.49
N ASP A 189 16.40 -5.53 25.66
CA ASP A 189 17.32 -5.52 26.79
C ASP A 189 18.69 -6.02 26.33
N GLY A 190 19.73 -5.21 26.54
CA GLY A 190 21.10 -5.55 26.16
C GLY A 190 21.61 -4.97 24.83
N ALA A 191 20.84 -4.13 24.13
CA ALA A 191 21.37 -3.25 23.09
C ALA A 191 22.34 -2.23 23.72
N LYS A 192 23.59 -2.63 23.93
CA LYS A 192 24.65 -1.71 24.38
C LYS A 192 24.79 -0.60 23.35
N ASP A 193 24.78 0.65 23.80
CA ASP A 193 25.14 1.83 23.01
C ASP A 193 26.66 1.80 22.70
N SER A 194 27.12 0.77 21.99
CA SER A 194 28.51 0.60 21.58
C SER A 194 28.89 1.49 20.38
N LEU A 195 27.93 2.24 19.84
CA LEU A 195 28.16 3.17 18.75
C LEU A 195 28.61 4.52 19.30
N LYS A 196 29.86 4.90 19.00
CA LYS A 196 30.46 6.17 19.41
C LYS A 196 29.74 7.42 18.87
N ASN A 197 28.79 7.28 17.96
CA ASN A 197 27.90 8.33 17.43
C ASN A 197 26.65 7.67 16.84
N PRO A 198 25.56 7.47 17.62
CA PRO A 198 24.36 6.86 17.09
C PRO A 198 23.70 7.78 16.05
N VAL A 199 23.35 7.24 14.89
CA VAL A 199 22.56 7.92 13.86
C VAL A 199 21.13 7.41 13.89
N ASN A 200 20.17 8.33 13.77
CA ASN A 200 18.77 7.97 13.60
C ASN A 200 18.49 7.69 12.11
N VAL A 201 17.86 6.57 11.82
CA VAL A 201 17.45 6.20 10.46
C VAL A 201 15.93 6.22 10.39
N LEU A 202 15.39 7.05 9.50
CA LEU A 202 13.96 7.05 9.16
C LEU A 202 13.78 6.35 7.81
N ILE A 203 12.99 5.27 7.81
CA ILE A 203 12.53 4.63 6.58
C ILE A 203 11.10 5.12 6.34
N PHE A 204 10.91 5.84 5.24
CA PHE A 204 9.60 6.35 4.83
C PHE A 204 9.20 5.71 3.50
N GLY A 205 8.04 5.05 3.48
CA GLY A 205 7.52 4.34 2.32
C GLY A 205 6.23 4.97 1.82
N LEU A 206 6.12 5.15 0.50
CA LEU A 206 4.87 5.46 -0.18
C LEU A 206 4.46 4.25 -1.00
N ASP A 207 3.28 3.71 -0.71
CA ASP A 207 2.75 2.58 -1.46
C ASP A 207 2.24 3.03 -2.85
N SER A 208 2.30 2.11 -3.81
CA SER A 208 1.59 2.20 -5.09
C SER A 208 2.06 3.32 -6.02
N LEU A 209 3.32 3.75 -5.87
CA LEU A 209 3.94 4.75 -6.74
C LEU A 209 5.20 4.21 -7.43
N SER A 210 5.29 4.42 -8.74
CA SER A 210 6.54 4.30 -9.47
C SER A 210 7.37 5.58 -9.38
N ARG A 211 8.68 5.52 -9.64
CA ARG A 211 9.54 6.72 -9.70
C ARG A 211 8.99 7.80 -10.64
N LEU A 212 8.52 7.41 -11.83
CA LEU A 212 7.95 8.35 -12.80
C LEU A 212 6.60 8.89 -12.34
N ALA A 213 5.76 8.08 -11.68
CA ALA A 213 4.53 8.57 -11.05
C ALA A 213 4.83 9.58 -9.94
N PHE A 214 5.88 9.35 -9.14
CA PHE A 214 6.31 10.27 -8.09
C PHE A 214 6.72 11.64 -8.66
N ILE A 215 7.50 11.67 -9.74
CA ILE A 215 7.87 12.92 -10.44
C ILE A 215 6.64 13.67 -10.96
N ARG A 216 5.65 12.94 -11.49
CA ARG A 216 4.41 13.51 -12.06
C ARG A 216 3.41 14.01 -11.02
N LEU A 217 3.18 13.24 -9.96
CA LEU A 217 2.11 13.48 -9.00
C LEU A 217 2.58 14.29 -7.79
N LEU A 218 3.86 14.23 -7.46
CA LEU A 218 4.46 14.90 -6.31
C LEU A 218 5.66 15.77 -6.74
N PRO A 219 5.51 16.67 -7.73
CA PRO A 219 6.62 17.43 -8.28
C PRO A 219 7.29 18.34 -7.25
N ARG A 220 6.52 18.94 -6.34
CA ARG A 220 7.06 19.77 -5.25
C ARG A 220 7.90 18.95 -4.29
N THR A 221 7.44 17.75 -3.94
CA THR A 221 8.17 16.82 -3.07
C THR A 221 9.45 16.33 -3.75
N TYR A 222 9.38 15.92 -5.03
CA TYR A 222 10.56 15.48 -5.77
C TYR A 222 11.61 16.58 -5.89
N LYS A 223 11.18 17.83 -6.15
CA LYS A 223 12.06 18.99 -6.14
C LYS A 223 12.75 19.15 -4.79
N TYR A 224 11.98 19.17 -3.71
CA TYR A 224 12.51 19.34 -2.36
C TYR A 224 13.53 18.25 -1.98
N LEU A 225 13.21 16.99 -2.27
CA LEU A 225 14.10 15.87 -1.96
C LEU A 225 15.43 15.95 -2.75
N THR A 226 15.38 16.37 -4.02
CA THR A 226 16.55 16.33 -4.91
C THR A 226 17.39 17.60 -4.92
N GLU A 227 16.77 18.76 -4.73
CA GLU A 227 17.43 20.07 -4.81
C GLU A 227 17.77 20.62 -3.42
N ASP A 228 16.83 20.58 -2.48
CA ASP A 228 17.03 21.14 -1.13
C ASP A 228 17.76 20.15 -0.22
N LEU A 229 17.28 18.90 -0.15
CA LEU A 229 17.88 17.85 0.67
C LEU A 229 19.03 17.10 -0.02
N GLN A 230 19.23 17.33 -1.33
CA GLN A 230 20.30 16.71 -2.12
C GLN A 230 20.30 15.17 -2.01
N MET A 231 19.12 14.55 -1.89
CA MET A 231 19.00 13.11 -1.75
C MET A 231 19.43 12.39 -3.04
N THR A 232 20.05 11.22 -2.85
CA THR A 232 20.45 10.37 -3.97
C THR A 232 19.25 9.55 -4.48
N VAL A 233 18.90 9.73 -5.74
CA VAL A 233 17.88 8.90 -6.42
C VAL A 233 18.53 7.65 -6.98
N PHE A 234 18.18 6.49 -6.44
CA PHE A 234 18.64 5.18 -6.94
C PHE A 234 17.93 4.79 -8.24
N ARG A 235 18.48 5.30 -9.35
CA ARG A 235 18.03 4.97 -10.70
C ARG A 235 18.32 3.50 -11.00
N GLY A 236 17.28 2.75 -11.33
CA GLY A 236 17.39 1.32 -11.64
C GLY A 236 17.15 0.38 -10.47
N MET A 237 16.93 0.91 -9.27
CA MET A 237 16.30 0.12 -8.21
C MET A 237 14.87 -0.18 -8.61
N ASN A 238 14.52 -1.46 -8.65
CA ASN A 238 13.21 -1.96 -9.03
C ASN A 238 12.60 -2.78 -7.90
N LYS A 239 11.27 -2.88 -7.92
CA LYS A 239 10.53 -3.77 -7.03
C LYS A 239 10.93 -5.23 -7.31
N VAL A 240 10.99 -6.05 -6.26
CA VAL A 240 11.29 -7.49 -6.33
C VAL A 240 10.04 -8.35 -6.49
N GLY A 241 8.88 -7.83 -6.12
CA GLY A 241 7.60 -8.53 -6.19
C GLY A 241 6.47 -7.58 -6.53
N ASP A 242 5.28 -8.13 -6.76
CA ASP A 242 4.15 -7.33 -7.23
C ASP A 242 3.49 -6.51 -6.14
N ASN A 243 3.40 -7.07 -4.94
CA ASN A 243 2.74 -6.46 -3.79
C ASN A 243 3.73 -5.77 -2.84
N THR A 244 3.22 -4.98 -1.91
CA THR A 244 4.04 -4.22 -0.94
C THR A 244 4.84 -5.15 -0.01
N TYR A 245 4.22 -6.22 0.49
CA TYR A 245 4.83 -7.17 1.41
C TYR A 245 6.18 -7.74 0.92
N PRO A 246 6.27 -8.43 -0.24
CA PRO A 246 7.53 -8.99 -0.72
C PRO A 246 8.62 -7.94 -0.91
N ASN A 247 8.25 -6.72 -1.32
CA ASN A 247 9.18 -5.61 -1.49
C ASN A 247 9.76 -5.14 -0.17
N LEU A 248 8.91 -4.97 0.85
CA LEU A 248 9.33 -4.50 2.16
C LEU A 248 10.21 -5.54 2.87
N ILE A 249 9.84 -6.82 2.81
CA ILE A 249 10.64 -7.90 3.40
C ILE A 249 12.02 -7.96 2.76
N ALA A 250 12.12 -7.88 1.43
CA ALA A 250 13.41 -7.89 0.76
C ALA A 250 14.28 -6.68 1.13
N LEU A 251 13.68 -5.48 1.20
CA LEU A 251 14.36 -4.25 1.59
C LEU A 251 14.91 -4.31 3.02
N LEU A 252 14.09 -4.76 3.97
CA LEU A 252 14.44 -4.76 5.40
C LEU A 252 15.38 -5.91 5.80
N THR A 253 15.29 -7.06 5.12
CA THR A 253 16.07 -8.25 5.48
C THR A 253 17.27 -8.51 4.58
N GLY A 254 17.33 -7.87 3.41
CA GLY A 254 18.30 -8.19 2.36
C GLY A 254 18.14 -9.58 1.76
N ARG A 255 17.04 -10.30 2.05
CA ARG A 255 16.76 -11.64 1.55
C ARG A 255 15.83 -11.61 0.33
N LYS A 256 15.82 -12.70 -0.42
CA LYS A 256 14.84 -12.88 -1.51
C LYS A 256 13.43 -12.94 -0.92
N ALA A 257 12.51 -12.19 -1.51
CA ALA A 257 11.09 -12.22 -1.16
C ALA A 257 10.45 -13.60 -1.39
N TYR A 258 10.93 -14.32 -2.41
CA TYR A 258 10.46 -15.65 -2.78
C TYR A 258 11.63 -16.64 -2.75
N GLY A 259 11.50 -17.70 -1.96
CA GLY A 259 12.50 -18.76 -1.85
C GLY A 259 12.22 -19.72 -0.70
N VAL A 260 12.81 -20.92 -0.78
CA VAL A 260 12.60 -22.09 0.11
C VAL A 260 12.82 -21.78 1.60
N VAL A 261 13.52 -20.69 1.94
CA VAL A 261 13.77 -20.27 3.33
C VAL A 261 12.46 -19.93 4.07
N PHE A 262 11.43 -19.43 3.38
CA PHE A 262 10.14 -19.09 4.01
C PHE A 262 9.16 -20.27 4.10
N GLN A 263 9.48 -21.43 3.52
CA GLN A 263 8.59 -22.60 3.58
C GLN A 263 8.80 -23.44 4.84
N THR A 264 9.92 -23.26 5.56
CA THR A 264 10.26 -24.06 6.75
C THR A 264 10.23 -23.29 8.06
N THR A 265 10.11 -21.96 8.03
CA THR A 265 9.91 -21.16 9.24
C THR A 265 8.45 -20.82 9.39
N THR A 266 7.75 -21.61 10.20
CA THR A 266 6.49 -21.17 10.82
C THR A 266 6.72 -19.81 11.49
N TRP A 267 5.70 -18.95 11.46
CA TRP A 267 5.65 -17.59 12.02
C TRP A 267 6.31 -17.44 13.41
N ALA A 268 6.30 -18.51 14.22
CA ALA A 268 6.96 -18.61 15.51
C ALA A 268 8.49 -18.35 15.52
N THR A 269 9.17 -18.38 14.37
CA THR A 269 10.64 -18.24 14.31
C THR A 269 11.12 -16.81 14.02
N MET A 270 10.23 -15.91 13.56
CA MET A 270 10.57 -14.49 13.32
C MET A 270 10.44 -13.62 14.58
N ILE A 271 9.65 -14.05 15.55
CA ILE A 271 9.60 -13.48 16.89
C ILE A 271 10.46 -14.40 17.74
N GLY A 272 11.58 -13.93 18.29
CA GLY A 272 12.57 -14.75 19.00
C GLY A 272 12.07 -15.45 20.27
N LEU A 273 11.15 -16.40 20.14
CA LEU A 273 10.73 -17.35 21.16
C LEU A 273 11.50 -18.65 20.91
N SER A 274 12.75 -18.67 21.37
CA SER A 274 13.48 -19.92 21.59
C SER A 274 12.79 -20.70 22.71
N CYS A 275 11.86 -21.59 22.37
CA CYS A 275 11.47 -22.67 23.25
C CYS A 275 11.94 -23.99 22.63
N GLY A 276 12.95 -24.59 23.26
CA GLY A 276 13.65 -25.75 22.74
C GLY A 276 12.73 -26.95 22.59
N ARG A 277 12.78 -27.59 21.42
CA ARG A 277 12.56 -29.02 21.22
C ARG A 277 13.21 -29.43 19.91
N THR A 278 14.35 -30.09 20.01
CA THR A 278 14.97 -30.85 18.93
C THR A 278 14.05 -32.00 18.53
N ILE A 279 13.62 -32.02 17.26
CA ILE A 279 13.03 -33.19 16.59
C ILE A 279 13.94 -33.54 15.40
N PRO A 280 14.29 -34.81 15.15
CA PRO A 280 15.36 -35.18 14.23
C PRO A 280 14.96 -35.00 12.76
N LYS A 281 15.93 -34.57 11.94
CA LYS A 281 15.83 -34.47 10.49
C LYS A 281 15.65 -35.86 9.86
N GLN A 282 14.57 -36.07 9.10
CA GLN A 282 14.54 -37.07 8.04
C GLN A 282 15.02 -36.44 6.74
N ALA A 283 16.01 -37.06 6.12
CA ALA A 283 16.61 -36.64 4.86
C ALA A 283 15.64 -36.91 3.69
N THR A 284 15.33 -35.87 2.92
CA THR A 284 14.74 -36.00 1.59
C THR A 284 15.80 -35.69 0.54
N THR A 285 16.11 -36.69 -0.28
CA THR A 285 16.98 -36.62 -1.46
C THR A 285 16.41 -35.67 -2.53
N PRO A 286 17.23 -34.85 -3.20
CA PRO A 286 16.74 -33.96 -4.26
C PRO A 286 16.50 -34.74 -5.55
N CYS A 287 15.30 -34.60 -6.13
CA CYS A 287 14.99 -35.06 -7.49
C CYS A 287 15.76 -34.20 -8.51
N GLY A 288 16.51 -34.85 -9.40
CA GLY A 288 17.19 -34.23 -10.53
C GLY A 288 16.21 -33.71 -11.62
N PRO A 289 16.72 -32.93 -12.60
CA PRO A 289 15.88 -32.21 -13.56
C PRO A 289 15.21 -33.16 -14.56
N ARG A 290 13.88 -33.00 -14.73
CA ARG A 290 13.10 -33.70 -15.76
C ARG A 290 13.06 -32.90 -17.05
N THR A 291 13.48 -33.55 -18.13
CA THR A 291 13.15 -33.19 -19.51
C THR A 291 11.70 -33.60 -19.81
N SER A 292 10.88 -32.60 -20.18
CA SER A 292 9.62 -32.65 -20.97
C SER A 292 8.40 -33.41 -20.40
N PRO A 293 7.17 -33.08 -20.89
CA PRO A 293 5.98 -32.95 -20.03
C PRO A 293 5.00 -34.12 -20.13
N SER A 294 4.01 -34.09 -19.23
CA SER A 294 2.81 -34.93 -19.11
C SER A 294 2.93 -36.17 -18.22
N THR A 295 2.44 -36.04 -16.98
CA THR A 295 1.45 -36.95 -16.38
C THR A 295 1.00 -36.42 -15.02
N ASP A 296 -0.32 -36.38 -14.83
CA ASP A 296 -1.03 -36.03 -13.60
C ASP A 296 -0.55 -36.88 -12.41
N CYS A 297 -0.26 -36.23 -11.27
CA CYS A 297 -0.14 -36.91 -9.98
C CYS A 297 -1.42 -36.65 -9.17
N SER A 298 -2.31 -37.64 -9.18
CA SER A 298 -3.44 -37.74 -8.28
C SER A 298 -2.97 -37.98 -6.84
N THR A 299 -3.60 -37.27 -5.93
CA THR A 299 -3.41 -37.35 -4.47
C THR A 299 -3.96 -38.66 -3.92
N THR A 300 -3.12 -39.44 -3.24
CA THR A 300 -3.57 -40.51 -2.34
C THR A 300 -3.03 -40.26 -0.94
N SER A 301 -3.94 -40.00 -0.01
CA SER A 301 -3.68 -39.82 1.43
C SER A 301 -3.70 -41.19 2.13
N PRO A 302 -2.73 -41.54 2.99
CA PRO A 302 -2.88 -42.67 3.89
C PRO A 302 -3.46 -42.25 5.25
N ARG A 303 -4.54 -42.95 5.60
CA ARG A 303 -5.18 -43.07 6.92
C ARG A 303 -4.16 -43.16 8.08
N ALA A 304 -4.33 -42.30 9.08
CA ALA A 304 -3.72 -42.46 10.39
C ALA A 304 -4.41 -43.60 11.17
N SER A 305 -3.60 -44.54 11.68
CA SER A 305 -4.04 -45.62 12.57
C SER A 305 -3.77 -45.21 14.01
N VAL A 306 -4.80 -45.29 14.85
CA VAL A 306 -4.76 -44.98 16.28
C VAL A 306 -4.17 -46.17 17.05
N VAL A 307 -3.19 -45.92 17.93
CA VAL A 307 -2.71 -46.89 18.94
C VAL A 307 -2.87 -46.24 20.32
N PRO A 308 -3.48 -46.91 21.32
CA PRO A 308 -3.79 -46.32 22.62
C PRO A 308 -2.59 -46.34 23.59
N LEU A 309 -2.54 -45.33 24.47
CA LEU A 309 -1.60 -45.24 25.60
C LEU A 309 -1.84 -46.39 26.59
N GLN A 310 -0.76 -47.10 26.94
CA GLN A 310 -0.68 -47.88 28.17
C GLN A 310 -0.24 -47.00 29.33
N THR A 311 -1.01 -47.05 30.40
CA THR A 311 -0.72 -46.56 31.74
C THR A 311 0.19 -47.54 32.48
N THR A 312 1.23 -47.02 33.14
CA THR A 312 1.88 -47.70 34.27
C THR A 312 2.27 -46.66 35.31
N THR A 313 1.58 -46.78 36.45
CA THR A 313 2.00 -46.57 37.86
C THR A 313 3.17 -45.66 38.17
#